data_AF-A0A7C6B0H7-F1
#
_entry.id   AF-A0A7C6B0H7-F1
#
_cell.length_a   1.000
_cell.length_b   1.000
_cell.length_c   1.000
_cell.angle_alpha   90.00
_cell.angle_beta   90.00
_cell.angle_gamma   90.00
#
_symmetry.space_group_name_H-M   'P 1'
#
loop_
_entity.id
_entity.type
_entity.pdbx_description
1 polymer ?
#
loop_
_entity_poly.entity_id
_entity_poly.type
_entity_poly.pdbx_seq_one_letter_code
_entity_poly.pdbx_strand_id
1 'polypeptide(L)' 'PAVQRNLQRLRDDGFIVIEPGEGYLSCGMVGPGRMAEPEQIFLRLAQLLQADQTT' A
#
# COMPACT_ATOMS: atom_id res chain seq x y z
N PRO A 1 7.62 7.13 -16.15
CA PRO A 1 6.86 5.86 -16.33
C PRO A 1 5.46 5.99 -15.72
N ALA A 2 4.45 5.32 -16.26
CA ALA A 2 3.04 5.58 -15.91
C ALA A 2 2.71 5.31 -14.43
N VAL A 3 3.25 4.22 -13.85
CA VAL A 3 3.02 3.83 -12.45
C VAL A 3 3.48 4.92 -11.48
N GLN A 4 4.68 5.44 -11.65
CA GLN A 4 5.27 6.46 -10.78
C GLN A 4 4.49 7.78 -10.83
N ARG A 5 4.03 8.17 -12.04
CA ARG A 5 3.20 9.37 -12.22
C ARG A 5 1.85 9.22 -11.50
N ASN A 6 1.20 8.06 -11.61
CA ASN A 6 -0.07 7.80 -10.96
C ASN A 6 0.07 7.75 -9.43
N LEU A 7 1.13 7.09 -8.93
CA LEU A 7 1.43 7.06 -7.50
C LEU A 7 1.67 8.46 -6.93
N GLN A 8 2.39 9.31 -7.66
CA GLN A 8 2.58 10.70 -7.22
C GLN A 8 1.23 11.42 -7.13
N ARG A 9 0.39 11.30 -8.17
CA ARG A 9 -0.93 11.95 -8.17
C ARG A 9 -1.80 11.52 -7.00
N LEU A 10 -1.83 10.22 -6.68
CA LEU A 10 -2.59 9.70 -5.53
C LEU A 10 -2.08 10.28 -4.21
N ARG A 11 -0.76 10.39 -4.03
CA ARG A 11 -0.17 11.01 -2.84
C ARG A 11 -0.53 12.50 -2.74
N ASP A 12 -0.47 13.22 -3.86
CA ASP A 12 -0.85 14.64 -3.93
C ASP A 12 -2.34 14.86 -3.60
N ASP A 13 -3.20 13.92 -4.00
CA ASP A 13 -4.64 13.93 -3.70
C ASP A 13 -4.94 13.47 -2.25
N GLY A 14 -3.92 13.20 -1.42
CA GLY A 14 -4.07 12.84 -0.01
C GLY A 14 -4.32 11.34 0.26
N PHE A 15 -4.22 10.49 -0.76
CA PHE A 15 -4.34 9.05 -0.58
C PHE A 15 -3.09 8.48 0.09
N ILE A 16 -3.31 7.48 0.95
CA ILE A 16 -2.26 6.73 1.60
C ILE A 16 -1.96 5.49 0.76
N VAL A 17 -0.70 5.36 0.34
CA VAL A 17 -0.22 4.21 -0.42
C VAL A 17 0.34 3.18 0.55
N ILE A 18 -0.19 1.96 0.48
CA ILE A 18 0.37 0.79 1.15
C ILE A 18 1.28 0.09 0.14
N GLU A 19 2.58 0.02 0.45
CA GLU A 19 3.57 -0.56 -0.44
C GLU A 19 3.34 -2.07 -0.64
N PRO A 20 3.67 -2.63 -1.82
CA PRO A 20 3.50 -4.05 -2.09
C PRO A 20 4.45 -4.90 -1.24
N GLY A 21 4.02 -6.13 -0.97
CA GLY A 21 4.86 -7.16 -0.39
C GLY A 21 5.69 -7.90 -1.44
N GLU A 22 6.42 -8.90 -0.95
CA GLU A 22 7.14 -9.89 -1.77
C GLU A 22 6.43 -11.25 -1.70
N GLY A 23 6.56 -12.06 -2.73
CA GLY A 23 6.00 -13.41 -2.74
C GLY A 23 5.96 -14.03 -4.13
N TYR A 24 5.23 -15.14 -4.27
CA TYR A 24 5.01 -15.80 -5.55
C TYR A 24 4.09 -14.95 -6.44
N LEU A 25 4.60 -14.58 -7.60
CA LEU A 25 3.93 -13.72 -8.58
C LEU A 25 3.23 -14.56 -9.66
N SER A 26 2.29 -13.96 -10.37
CA SER A 26 1.54 -14.62 -11.45
C SER A 26 2.41 -15.12 -12.60
N CYS A 27 3.61 -14.56 -12.79
CA CYS A 27 4.59 -14.99 -13.77
C CYS A 27 5.44 -16.21 -13.32
N GLY A 28 5.20 -16.73 -12.12
CA GLY A 28 5.94 -17.86 -11.56
C GLY A 28 7.26 -17.51 -10.86
N MET A 29 7.58 -16.22 -10.74
CA MET A 29 8.75 -15.74 -10.02
C MET A 29 8.42 -15.44 -8.56
N VAL A 30 9.42 -15.49 -7.68
CA VAL A 30 9.33 -14.96 -6.31
C VAL A 30 10.04 -13.61 -6.26
N GLY A 31 9.34 -12.57 -5.80
CA GLY A 31 9.90 -11.22 -5.74
C GLY A 31 8.88 -10.15 -5.33
N PRO A 32 9.26 -8.86 -5.43
CA PRO A 32 8.41 -7.75 -5.05
C PRO A 32 7.27 -7.51 -6.03
N GLY A 33 6.20 -6.87 -5.55
CA GLY A 33 5.06 -6.46 -6.37
C GLY A 33 3.78 -7.25 -6.09
N ARG A 34 3.79 -8.15 -5.11
CA ARG A 34 2.56 -8.77 -4.60
C ARG A 34 1.79 -7.73 -3.79
N MET A 35 0.46 -7.81 -3.78
CA MET A 35 -0.34 -7.04 -2.83
C MET A 35 0.13 -7.31 -1.38
N ALA A 36 0.11 -6.27 -0.55
CA ALA A 36 0.34 -6.41 0.89
C ALA A 36 -0.62 -7.43 1.51
N GLU A 37 -0.19 -8.12 2.56
CA GLU A 37 -1.07 -9.11 3.19
C GLU A 37 -2.29 -8.43 3.85
N PRO A 38 -3.45 -9.10 3.89
CA PRO A 38 -4.66 -8.56 4.50
C PRO A 38 -4.44 -8.02 5.93
N GLU A 39 -3.63 -8.72 6.73
CA GLU A 39 -3.32 -8.33 8.10
C GLU A 39 -2.52 -7.01 8.15
N GLN A 40 -1.59 -6.82 7.21
CA GLN A 40 -0.81 -5.58 7.12
C GLN A 40 -1.70 -4.40 6.73
N ILE A 41 -2.62 -4.61 5.79
CA ILE A 41 -3.59 -3.60 5.36
C ILE A 41 -4.49 -3.21 6.55
N PHE A 42 -5.01 -4.22 7.27
CA PHE A 42 -5.85 -4.00 8.44
C PHE A 42 -5.14 -3.20 9.53
N LEU A 43 -3.90 -3.59 9.88
CA LEU A 43 -3.11 -2.89 10.88
C LEU A 43 -2.85 -1.43 10.48
N ARG A 44 -2.55 -1.19 9.20
CA ARG A 44 -2.33 0.18 8.70
C ARG A 44 -3.59 1.03 8.81
N LEU A 45 -4.75 0.49 8.45
CA LEU A 45 -6.03 1.17 8.59
C LEU A 45 -6.32 1.49 10.07
N ALA A 46 -6.13 0.54 10.97
CA ALA A 46 -6.36 0.73 12.40
C ALA A 46 -5.50 1.87 12.97
N GLN A 47 -4.22 1.94 12.61
CA GLN A 47 -3.31 3.02 13.02
C GLN A 47 -3.78 4.40 12.55
N LEU A 48 -4.25 4.49 11.31
CA LEU A 48 -4.72 5.74 10.71
C LEU A 48 -5.98 6.25 11.42
N LEU A 49 -6.93 5.36 11.68
CA LEU A 49 -8.18 5.72 12.34
C LEU A 49 -7.97 6.10 13.81
N GLN A 50 -6.97 5.54 14.50
CA GLN A 50 -6.65 5.92 15.89
C GLN A 50 -5.97 7.28 15.99
N ALA A 51 -5.13 7.64 15.01
CA ALA A 51 -4.45 8.94 14.99
C ALA A 51 -5.44 10.11 14.90
N ASP A 52 -6.57 9.93 14.20
CA ASP A 52 -7.63 10.95 14.07
C ASP A 52 -8.41 11.21 15.37
N GLN A 53 -8.44 10.27 16.32
CA GLN A 53 -9.27 10.37 17.54
C GLN A 53 -8.60 11.11 18.71
N THR A 54 -7.39 11.66 18.51
CA THR A 54 -6.61 12.32 19.58
C THR A 54 -6.62 13.85 19.49
N THR A 55 -7.58 14.45 18.77
CA THR A 55 -7.77 15.91 18.71
C THR A 55 -9.08 16.32 19.37
#